data_AF-A0A2E7PVB1-F1
#
_entry.id   AF-A0A2E7PVB1-F1
#
_cell.length_a   1.000
_cell.length_b   1.000
_cell.length_c   1.000
_cell.angle_alpha   90.00
_cell.angle_beta   90.00
_cell.angle_gamma   90.00
#
_symmetry.space_group_name_H-M   'P 1'
#
loop_
_entity.id
_entity.type
_entity.pdbx_description
1 polymer ?
#
loop_
_entity_poly.entity_id
_entity_poly.type
_entity_poly.pdbx_seq_one_letter_code
_entity_poly.pdbx_strand_id
1 'polypeptide(L)'
;MNNKSTKFALTIATIFLFAFQALAKKNGAVISVDGSVYATGMYPKELYEKLGFKAGPSKEQFEKYRQDIETSELSFEMMPVVGGTFKMGSAEDDENRGDEELLERNVKVSDFWMGKHEVTWDEYELWMINLDKDNRVYNKHEETEADALADAVTKPTAPYTDMTFGMGKDGYPAICMTQLSAKMYCMWLSARTGKFYRLPTEAEWEYACKAGTSTAYSFGDDVSGLSDHSWHMDNSKFQYQKVGQKKPNPLGLHDMHGNVWEWVLDQFVPPSDEAPTETQVDPLVLPNTLYPRIVKGGSWDDDEIMHRSSARMGSEDWWKEQDPQLPQSVWYHTDALFVGFRVVRPREIPSIDEIEKFWPSEAEIKAIPTR
;
A
#
# COMPACT_ATOMS: atom_id res chain seq x y z
N MET A 1 -29.85 53.31 26.64
CA MET A 1 -29.54 53.31 25.19
C MET A 1 -28.55 52.21 24.75
N ASN A 2 -28.46 51.05 25.43
CA ASN A 2 -27.43 50.04 25.11
C ASN A 2 -27.92 48.70 24.52
N ASN A 3 -29.22 48.52 24.23
CA ASN A 3 -29.74 47.21 23.80
C ASN A 3 -29.75 47.00 22.27
N LYS A 4 -29.58 48.08 21.48
CA LYS A 4 -29.51 47.98 20.01
C LYS A 4 -28.11 47.64 19.51
N SER A 5 -27.06 48.15 20.15
CA SER A 5 -25.66 47.90 19.76
C SER A 5 -25.24 46.44 19.99
N THR A 6 -25.62 45.84 21.12
CA THR A 6 -25.29 44.44 21.45
C THR A 6 -26.01 43.44 20.56
N LYS A 7 -27.29 43.70 20.21
CA LYS A 7 -28.01 42.86 19.25
C LYS A 7 -27.43 42.98 17.84
N PHE A 8 -27.00 44.17 17.42
CA PHE A 8 -26.38 44.37 16.11
C PHE A 8 -25.02 43.67 16.02
N ALA A 9 -24.20 43.73 17.08
CA ALA A 9 -22.93 43.02 17.16
C ALA A 9 -23.09 41.49 17.16
N LEU A 10 -24.10 40.96 17.87
CA LEU A 10 -24.41 39.53 17.89
C LEU A 10 -24.89 39.03 16.51
N THR A 11 -25.71 39.83 15.82
CA THR A 11 -26.18 39.50 14.47
C THR A 11 -25.05 39.53 13.44
N ILE A 12 -24.14 40.52 13.52
CA ILE A 12 -22.96 40.58 12.65
C ILE A 12 -22.03 39.38 12.91
N ALA A 13 -21.72 39.07 14.17
CA ALA A 13 -20.88 37.92 14.52
C ALA A 13 -21.48 36.59 14.02
N THR A 14 -22.81 36.44 14.10
CA THR A 14 -23.53 35.26 13.60
C THR A 14 -23.45 35.17 12.07
N ILE A 15 -23.63 36.30 11.36
CA ILE A 15 -23.52 36.34 9.89
C ILE A 15 -22.10 36.03 9.43
N PHE A 16 -21.07 36.57 10.11
CA PHE A 16 -19.67 36.24 9.83
C PHE A 16 -19.38 34.75 10.08
N LEU A 17 -19.90 34.18 11.16
CA LEU A 17 -19.74 32.75 11.45
C LEU A 17 -20.39 31.87 10.37
N PHE A 18 -21.60 32.20 9.91
CA PHE A 18 -22.26 31.47 8.83
C PHE A 18 -21.56 31.65 7.47
N ALA A 19 -21.08 32.85 7.16
CA ALA A 19 -20.31 33.10 5.94
C ALA A 19 -18.96 32.35 5.95
N PHE A 20 -18.31 32.29 7.12
CA PHE A 20 -17.05 31.55 7.31
C PHE A 20 -17.27 30.03 7.25
N GLN A 21 -18.34 29.52 7.87
CA GLN A 21 -18.74 28.12 7.74
C GLN A 21 -19.10 27.75 6.30
N ALA A 22 -19.79 28.63 5.58
CA ALA A 22 -20.11 28.41 4.17
C ALA A 22 -18.85 28.41 3.27
N LEU A 23 -17.87 29.28 3.56
CA LEU A 23 -16.60 29.35 2.85
C LEU A 23 -15.70 28.14 3.15
N ALA A 24 -15.61 27.73 4.42
CA ALA A 24 -14.89 26.53 4.86
C ALA A 24 -15.47 25.28 4.19
N LYS A 25 -16.80 25.14 4.18
CA LYS A 25 -17.49 24.02 3.53
C LYS A 25 -17.32 24.01 2.00
N LYS A 26 -17.13 25.18 1.38
CA LYS A 26 -16.83 25.31 -0.06
C LYS A 26 -15.40 24.92 -0.42
N ASN A 27 -14.48 24.92 0.56
CA ASN A 27 -13.08 24.55 0.43
C ASN A 27 -12.77 23.16 1.04
N GLY A 28 -13.78 22.33 1.31
CA GLY A 28 -13.60 21.00 1.89
C GLY A 28 -13.16 20.99 3.37
N ALA A 29 -13.17 22.14 4.06
CA ALA A 29 -12.73 22.19 5.43
C ALA A 29 -13.85 21.80 6.42
N VAL A 30 -13.52 20.92 7.36
CA VAL A 30 -14.34 20.51 8.50
C VAL A 30 -14.04 21.46 9.66
N ILE A 31 -15.08 22.05 10.25
CA ILE A 31 -14.95 22.89 11.44
C ILE A 31 -15.31 22.04 12.65
N SER A 32 -14.37 21.83 13.57
CA SER A 32 -14.63 21.13 14.82
C SER A 32 -15.44 21.97 15.81
N VAL A 33 -15.91 21.30 16.86
CA VAL A 33 -16.75 21.88 17.91
C VAL A 33 -16.02 23.01 18.68
N ASP A 34 -14.69 22.99 18.72
CA ASP A 34 -13.84 24.03 19.32
C ASP A 34 -13.50 25.18 18.36
N GLY A 35 -13.99 25.13 17.11
CA GLY A 35 -13.77 26.17 16.11
C GLY A 35 -12.47 26.02 15.30
N SER A 36 -11.70 24.95 15.49
CA SER A 36 -10.56 24.66 14.62
C SER A 36 -11.02 24.20 13.23
N VAL A 37 -10.27 24.58 12.19
CA VAL A 37 -10.59 24.30 10.78
C VAL A 37 -9.62 23.23 10.30
N TYR A 38 -10.11 22.01 10.08
CA TYR A 38 -9.37 20.94 9.44
C TYR A 38 -9.64 20.99 7.95
N ALA A 39 -8.62 21.16 7.11
CA ALA A 39 -8.77 20.84 5.70
C ALA A 39 -8.86 19.32 5.58
N THR A 40 -9.88 18.77 4.92
CA THR A 40 -9.79 17.37 4.47
C THR A 40 -8.58 17.26 3.56
N GLY A 41 -7.75 16.22 3.74
CA GLY A 41 -6.63 15.96 2.85
C GLY A 41 -7.06 15.86 1.38
N MET A 42 -6.10 16.00 0.48
CA MET A 42 -6.31 15.98 -0.96
C MET A 42 -6.88 14.64 -1.42
N TYR A 43 -7.86 14.67 -2.32
CA TYR A 43 -8.46 13.47 -2.89
C TYR A 43 -7.68 12.97 -4.13
N PRO A 44 -7.78 11.68 -4.49
CA PRO A 44 -7.04 11.06 -5.60
C PRO A 44 -7.09 11.83 -6.92
N LYS A 45 -8.29 12.24 -7.36
CA LYS A 45 -8.46 12.94 -8.63
C LYS A 45 -7.83 14.33 -8.61
N GLU A 46 -7.96 15.04 -7.49
CA GLU A 46 -7.32 16.34 -7.32
C GLU A 46 -5.79 16.22 -7.36
N LEU A 47 -5.22 15.23 -6.66
CA LEU A 47 -3.78 14.98 -6.70
C LEU A 47 -3.31 14.60 -8.11
N TYR A 48 -4.06 13.74 -8.80
CA TYR A 48 -3.78 13.34 -10.18
C TYR A 48 -3.68 14.56 -11.11
N GLU A 49 -4.62 15.50 -11.00
CA GLU A 49 -4.63 16.75 -11.78
C GLU A 49 -3.45 17.66 -11.43
N LYS A 50 -3.15 17.83 -10.14
CA LYS A 50 -2.02 18.66 -9.67
C LYS A 50 -0.67 18.11 -10.09
N LEU A 51 -0.49 16.79 -10.08
CA LEU A 51 0.70 16.13 -10.60
C LEU A 51 0.78 16.16 -12.13
N GLY A 52 -0.28 16.63 -12.82
CA GLY A 52 -0.31 16.73 -14.27
C GLY A 52 -0.27 15.37 -14.97
N PHE A 53 -0.76 14.32 -14.31
CA PHE A 53 -0.78 12.98 -14.88
C PHE A 53 -1.68 12.91 -16.12
N LYS A 54 -1.28 12.07 -17.06
CA LYS A 54 -2.01 11.81 -18.31
C LYS A 54 -2.09 10.31 -18.52
N ALA A 55 -3.27 9.84 -18.88
CA ALA A 55 -3.50 8.44 -19.20
C ALA A 55 -2.60 8.01 -20.37
N GLY A 56 -2.07 6.81 -20.29
CA GLY A 56 -1.24 6.21 -21.34
C GLY A 56 0.21 5.96 -20.90
N PRO A 57 1.10 5.63 -21.85
CA PRO A 57 2.41 5.11 -21.52
C PRO A 57 3.29 6.17 -20.87
N SER A 58 4.00 5.75 -19.82
CA SER A 58 5.12 6.50 -19.27
C SER A 58 6.16 6.77 -20.37
N LYS A 59 6.69 7.99 -20.38
CA LYS A 59 7.74 8.41 -21.32
C LYS A 59 9.14 7.99 -20.86
N GLU A 60 9.27 7.49 -19.63
CA GLU A 60 10.54 7.02 -19.10
C GLU A 60 10.95 5.68 -19.74
N GLN A 61 12.26 5.46 -19.82
CA GLN A 61 12.79 4.21 -20.34
C GLN A 61 12.39 3.04 -19.43
N PHE A 62 11.95 1.94 -20.04
CA PHE A 62 11.51 0.74 -19.32
C PHE A 62 12.71 -0.11 -18.86
N GLU A 63 13.45 0.43 -17.90
CA GLU A 63 14.64 -0.18 -17.32
C GLU A 63 14.63 -0.08 -15.80
N LYS A 64 15.55 -0.79 -15.16
CA LYS A 64 15.77 -0.69 -13.71
C LYS A 64 16.21 0.72 -13.37
N TYR A 65 15.61 1.31 -12.34
CA TYR A 65 16.01 2.63 -11.85
C TYR A 65 16.01 2.69 -10.32
N ARG A 66 16.73 3.68 -9.81
CA ARG A 66 16.72 4.09 -8.39
C ARG A 66 15.78 5.28 -8.25
N GLN A 67 14.88 5.20 -7.27
CA GLN A 67 14.02 6.31 -6.88
C GLN A 67 14.54 6.88 -5.55
N ASP A 68 15.01 8.11 -5.58
CA ASP A 68 15.34 8.83 -4.36
C ASP A 68 14.07 9.44 -3.75
N ILE A 69 13.98 9.50 -2.42
CA ILE A 69 12.89 10.17 -1.71
C ILE A 69 13.43 11.49 -1.17
N GLU A 70 13.25 12.55 -1.96
CA GLU A 70 13.68 13.90 -1.63
C GLU A 70 13.13 14.31 -0.25
N THR A 71 13.98 14.90 0.60
CA THR A 71 13.84 15.10 2.08
C THR A 71 14.50 14.04 2.97
N SER A 72 15.09 12.98 2.40
CA SER A 72 15.89 12.00 3.14
C SER A 72 17.12 11.56 2.34
N GLU A 73 17.99 10.74 2.95
CA GLU A 73 19.07 10.03 2.23
C GLU A 73 18.58 8.67 1.66
N LEU A 74 17.28 8.38 1.76
CA LEU A 74 16.70 7.11 1.38
C LEU A 74 16.40 7.04 -0.12
N SER A 75 16.49 5.82 -0.63
CA SER A 75 16.17 5.49 -2.01
C SER A 75 15.84 4.01 -2.13
N PHE A 76 15.01 3.67 -3.11
CA PHE A 76 14.69 2.27 -3.42
C PHE A 76 14.92 1.96 -4.90
N GLU A 77 15.10 0.67 -5.20
CA GLU A 77 15.26 0.18 -6.56
C GLU A 77 13.93 -0.34 -7.11
N MET A 78 13.61 0.05 -8.34
CA MET A 78 12.43 -0.42 -9.08
C MET A 78 12.89 -1.29 -10.24
N MET A 79 12.42 -2.53 -10.28
CA MET A 79 12.78 -3.56 -11.26
C MET A 79 11.73 -3.59 -12.38
N PRO A 80 12.13 -3.54 -13.66
CA PRO A 80 11.19 -3.64 -14.77
C PRO A 80 10.71 -5.10 -14.90
N VAL A 81 9.40 -5.27 -14.95
CA VAL A 81 8.72 -6.55 -15.14
C VAL A 81 8.03 -6.49 -16.49
N VAL A 82 8.66 -7.08 -17.52
CA VAL A 82 8.06 -7.20 -18.85
C VAL A 82 6.86 -8.12 -18.72
N GLY A 83 5.67 -7.58 -18.98
CA GLY A 83 4.42 -8.30 -18.88
C GLY A 83 4.28 -9.37 -19.97
N GLY A 84 3.34 -10.28 -19.74
CA GLY A 84 3.10 -11.40 -20.64
C GLY A 84 1.95 -12.27 -20.15
N THR A 85 1.72 -13.38 -20.85
CA THR A 85 0.75 -14.39 -20.42
C THR A 85 1.46 -15.43 -19.56
N PHE A 86 0.83 -15.79 -18.44
CA PHE A 86 1.29 -16.84 -17.55
C PHE A 86 0.12 -17.66 -16.99
N LYS A 87 0.50 -18.72 -16.30
CA LYS A 87 -0.39 -19.57 -15.52
C LYS A 87 -0.42 -19.06 -14.08
N MET A 88 -1.51 -18.37 -13.74
CA MET A 88 -1.78 -17.92 -12.37
C MET A 88 -2.53 -19.01 -11.62
N GLY A 89 -2.17 -19.24 -10.36
CA GLY A 89 -2.67 -20.32 -9.53
C GLY A 89 -1.78 -21.55 -9.58
N SER A 90 -2.35 -22.66 -9.13
CA SER A 90 -1.67 -23.96 -9.07
C SER A 90 -2.47 -25.03 -9.79
N ALA A 91 -1.76 -26.05 -10.25
CA ALA A 91 -2.38 -27.15 -10.98
C ALA A 91 -3.41 -27.88 -10.11
N GLU A 92 -4.45 -28.42 -10.76
CA GLU A 92 -5.51 -29.15 -10.06
C GLU A 92 -5.00 -30.43 -9.39
N ASP A 93 -3.97 -31.05 -9.96
CA ASP A 93 -3.33 -32.28 -9.51
C ASP A 93 -2.07 -32.06 -8.65
N ASP A 94 -1.75 -30.82 -8.28
CA ASP A 94 -0.66 -30.54 -7.33
C ASP A 94 -1.06 -30.98 -5.91
N GLU A 95 -0.46 -32.07 -5.44
CA GLU A 95 -0.69 -32.65 -4.11
C GLU A 95 -0.33 -31.70 -2.96
N ASN A 96 0.51 -30.68 -3.21
CA ASN A 96 0.95 -29.68 -2.23
C ASN A 96 0.30 -28.31 -2.47
N ARG A 97 -0.78 -28.24 -3.27
CA ARG A 97 -1.56 -27.02 -3.44
C ARG A 97 -2.17 -26.60 -2.11
N GLY A 98 -1.93 -25.36 -1.69
CA GLY A 98 -2.59 -24.78 -0.52
C GLY A 98 -4.10 -24.61 -0.73
N ASP A 99 -4.88 -24.72 0.34
CA ASP A 99 -6.36 -24.72 0.28
C ASP A 99 -6.95 -23.46 -0.36
N GLU A 100 -6.32 -22.32 -0.13
CA GLU A 100 -6.77 -21.03 -0.68
C GLU A 100 -6.18 -20.72 -2.05
N GLU A 101 -5.26 -21.54 -2.56
CA GLU A 101 -4.66 -21.33 -3.88
C GLU A 101 -5.70 -21.47 -4.98
N LEU A 102 -5.63 -20.53 -5.91
CA LEU A 102 -6.47 -20.51 -7.09
C LEU A 102 -6.14 -21.67 -8.03
N LEU A 103 -7.14 -22.34 -8.62
CA LEU A 103 -6.92 -23.27 -9.73
C LEU A 103 -6.27 -22.54 -10.92
N GLU A 104 -5.31 -23.19 -11.56
CA GLU A 104 -4.51 -22.64 -12.66
C GLU A 104 -5.41 -22.03 -13.76
N ARG A 105 -5.10 -20.79 -14.15
CA ARG A 105 -5.82 -20.06 -15.21
C ARG A 105 -4.87 -19.20 -16.02
N ASN A 106 -5.25 -18.92 -17.27
CA ASN A 106 -4.47 -18.05 -18.14
C ASN A 106 -4.72 -16.59 -17.78
N VAL A 107 -3.66 -15.88 -17.41
CA VAL A 107 -3.70 -14.44 -17.12
C VAL A 107 -2.65 -13.74 -17.95
N LYS A 108 -3.00 -12.60 -18.53
CA LYS A 108 -2.07 -11.67 -19.17
C LYS A 108 -1.90 -10.44 -18.29
N VAL A 109 -0.66 -10.12 -17.97
CA VAL A 109 -0.28 -8.94 -17.20
C VAL A 109 0.46 -7.96 -18.11
N SER A 110 0.15 -6.66 -17.99
CA SER A 110 0.82 -5.57 -18.69
C SER A 110 2.21 -5.28 -18.11
N ASP A 111 3.02 -4.45 -18.79
CA ASP A 111 4.34 -4.05 -18.27
C ASP A 111 4.20 -3.14 -17.03
N PHE A 112 5.04 -3.37 -16.03
CA PHE A 112 5.14 -2.52 -14.83
C PHE A 112 6.55 -2.57 -14.25
N TRP A 113 6.83 -1.66 -13.31
CA TRP A 113 7.97 -1.79 -12.41
C TRP A 113 7.49 -2.21 -11.03
N MET A 114 8.29 -3.02 -10.33
CA MET A 114 8.03 -3.44 -8.96
C MET A 114 9.21 -3.07 -8.06
N GLY A 115 8.92 -2.66 -6.82
CA GLY A 115 9.92 -2.46 -5.78
C GLY A 115 10.73 -3.74 -5.57
N LYS A 116 12.06 -3.60 -5.59
CA LYS A 116 12.97 -4.74 -5.42
C LYS A 116 12.75 -5.49 -4.11
N HIS A 117 12.35 -4.76 -3.07
CA HIS A 117 12.08 -5.23 -1.72
C HIS A 117 10.68 -4.76 -1.27
N GLU A 118 10.21 -5.29 -0.16
CA GLU A 118 9.12 -4.68 0.62
C GLU A 118 9.48 -3.24 1.02
N VAL A 119 8.46 -2.41 1.24
CA VAL A 119 8.65 -1.07 1.82
C VAL A 119 9.16 -1.24 3.24
N THR A 120 10.26 -0.56 3.55
CA THR A 120 10.92 -0.63 4.86
C THR A 120 10.32 0.37 5.85
N TRP A 121 10.57 0.17 7.14
CA TRP A 121 10.22 1.15 8.18
C TRP A 121 10.88 2.52 7.92
N ASP A 122 12.12 2.53 7.43
CA ASP A 122 12.85 3.76 7.10
C ASP A 122 12.07 4.61 6.10
N GLU A 123 11.50 3.96 5.07
CA GLU A 123 10.73 4.61 4.01
C GLU A 123 9.32 4.98 4.49
N TYR A 124 8.65 4.06 5.19
CA TYR A 124 7.26 4.24 5.61
C TYR A 124 7.09 5.38 6.64
N GLU A 125 8.06 5.56 7.54
CA GLU A 125 8.01 6.60 8.56
C GLU A 125 8.18 8.03 8.03
N LEU A 126 8.78 8.19 6.86
CA LEU A 126 8.80 9.49 6.15
C LEU A 126 7.39 10.06 6.04
N TRP A 127 6.43 9.21 5.69
CA TRP A 127 5.02 9.57 5.62
C TRP A 127 4.30 9.43 6.96
N MET A 128 4.43 8.27 7.61
CA MET A 128 3.59 7.88 8.75
C MET A 128 3.68 8.88 9.91
N ILE A 129 4.88 9.41 10.19
CA ILE A 129 5.13 10.28 11.35
C ILE A 129 5.74 11.64 10.96
N ASN A 130 5.64 12.04 9.69
CA ASN A 130 6.15 13.31 9.15
C ASN A 130 7.69 13.47 9.17
N LEU A 131 8.46 12.37 9.11
CA LEU A 131 9.92 12.51 9.03
C LEU A 131 10.35 13.23 7.74
N ASP A 132 9.58 13.16 6.66
CA ASP A 132 9.85 13.93 5.44
C ASP A 132 9.91 15.45 5.71
N LYS A 133 8.89 15.97 6.41
CA LYS A 133 8.76 17.37 6.79
C LYS A 133 9.77 17.77 7.87
N ASP A 134 9.95 16.93 8.89
CA ASP A 134 10.88 17.20 9.98
C ASP A 134 12.32 17.26 9.49
N ASN A 135 12.72 16.33 8.60
CA ASN A 135 14.04 16.33 7.97
C ASN A 135 14.25 17.59 7.12
N ARG A 136 13.26 18.00 6.31
CA ARG A 136 13.34 19.25 5.52
C ARG A 136 13.58 20.46 6.42
N VAL A 137 12.78 20.59 7.48
CA VAL A 137 12.87 21.71 8.43
C VAL A 137 14.20 21.71 9.16
N TYR A 138 14.64 20.56 9.67
CA TYR A 138 15.92 20.40 10.35
C TYR A 138 17.10 20.79 9.45
N ASN A 139 17.10 20.34 8.20
CA ASN A 139 18.12 20.63 7.21
C ASN A 139 17.99 22.02 6.56
N LYS A 140 16.97 22.81 6.94
CA LYS A 140 16.72 24.17 6.44
C LYS A 140 16.57 24.25 4.92
N HIS A 141 15.94 23.24 4.33
CA HIS A 141 15.58 23.27 2.92
C HIS A 141 14.31 24.09 2.70
N GLU A 142 14.27 24.82 1.59
CA GLU A 142 13.07 25.54 1.16
C GLU A 142 11.94 24.56 0.83
N GLU A 143 10.70 25.01 1.01
CA GLU A 143 9.53 24.21 0.67
C GLU A 143 9.34 24.16 -0.84
N THR A 144 9.17 22.94 -1.37
CA THR A 144 8.91 22.68 -2.79
C THR A 144 7.43 22.43 -3.04
N GLU A 145 7.02 22.38 -4.31
CA GLU A 145 5.67 21.94 -4.67
C GLU A 145 5.40 20.49 -4.23
N ALA A 146 6.41 19.62 -4.32
CA ALA A 146 6.31 18.23 -3.85
C ALA A 146 6.05 18.16 -2.33
N ASP A 147 6.66 19.04 -1.54
CA ASP A 147 6.38 19.13 -0.10
C ASP A 147 4.93 19.52 0.18
N ALA A 148 4.41 20.52 -0.54
CA ALA A 148 3.03 20.97 -0.38
C ALA A 148 2.02 19.89 -0.80
N LEU A 149 2.30 19.14 -1.88
CA LEU A 149 1.45 18.03 -2.32
C LEU A 149 1.51 16.85 -1.34
N ALA A 150 2.71 16.48 -0.87
CA ALA A 150 2.90 15.39 0.07
C ALA A 150 2.27 15.68 1.45
N ASP A 151 2.35 16.93 1.94
CA ASP A 151 1.72 17.32 3.21
C ASP A 151 0.18 17.33 3.13
N ALA A 152 -0.38 17.47 1.92
CA ALA A 152 -1.80 17.42 1.69
C ALA A 152 -2.37 15.99 1.65
N VAL A 153 -1.54 14.95 1.54
CA VAL A 153 -1.99 13.56 1.60
C VAL A 153 -2.26 13.18 3.06
N THR A 154 -3.47 12.67 3.33
CA THR A 154 -3.87 12.21 4.68
C THR A 154 -2.87 11.19 5.24
N LYS A 155 -2.60 11.25 6.55
CA LYS A 155 -1.59 10.45 7.23
C LYS A 155 -2.19 9.64 8.38
N PRO A 156 -1.54 8.56 8.83
CA PRO A 156 -1.98 7.81 9.99
C PRO A 156 -2.03 8.67 11.26
N THR A 157 -2.99 8.41 12.13
CA THR A 157 -2.94 8.95 13.50
C THR A 157 -1.77 8.34 14.25
N ALA A 158 -1.18 9.05 15.21
CA ALA A 158 -0.11 8.49 16.04
C ALA A 158 -0.48 7.09 16.59
N PRO A 159 0.38 6.08 16.41
CA PRO A 159 0.09 4.74 16.92
C PRO A 159 0.10 4.76 18.45
N TYR A 160 -0.69 3.89 19.08
CA TYR A 160 -0.72 3.80 20.55
C TYR A 160 0.48 3.04 21.13
N THR A 161 1.19 2.30 20.28
CA THR A 161 2.35 1.48 20.60
C THR A 161 3.40 1.59 19.49
N ASP A 162 4.60 1.09 19.74
CA ASP A 162 5.61 0.89 18.70
C ASP A 162 5.14 -0.20 17.73
N MET A 163 4.91 0.19 16.47
CA MET A 163 4.39 -0.69 15.43
C MET A 163 5.43 -1.68 14.90
N THR A 164 6.71 -1.54 15.28
CA THR A 164 7.73 -2.56 14.99
C THR A 164 7.59 -3.79 15.91
N PHE A 165 6.88 -3.64 17.04
CA PHE A 165 6.81 -4.65 18.10
C PHE A 165 8.18 -5.18 18.56
N GLY A 166 9.22 -4.35 18.46
CA GLY A 166 10.57 -4.66 18.90
C GLY A 166 11.34 -5.65 18.01
N MET A 167 10.82 -5.98 16.82
CA MET A 167 11.42 -6.98 15.92
C MET A 167 12.48 -6.40 14.96
N GLY A 168 12.49 -5.08 14.76
CA GLY A 168 13.50 -4.40 13.95
C GLY A 168 12.93 -3.19 13.21
N LYS A 169 13.81 -2.27 12.80
CA LYS A 169 13.43 -1.03 12.12
C LYS A 169 14.31 -0.76 10.91
N ASP A 170 15.59 -0.49 11.13
CA ASP A 170 16.54 -0.10 10.08
C ASP A 170 16.76 -1.22 9.03
N GLY A 171 16.24 -1.00 7.82
CA GLY A 171 16.24 -1.95 6.71
C GLY A 171 15.29 -3.13 6.87
N TYR A 172 14.38 -3.11 7.86
CA TYR A 172 13.34 -4.11 8.04
C TYR A 172 12.05 -3.70 7.34
N PRO A 173 11.20 -4.65 6.87
CA PRO A 173 9.90 -4.35 6.27
C PRO A 173 9.00 -3.62 7.27
N ALA A 174 8.27 -2.62 6.79
CA ALA A 174 7.18 -2.01 7.53
C ALA A 174 6.02 -3.00 7.64
N ILE A 175 5.43 -3.13 8.83
CA ILE A 175 4.34 -4.08 9.14
C ILE A 175 3.19 -3.43 9.91
N CYS A 176 2.10 -4.18 10.14
CA CYS A 176 0.96 -3.78 10.97
C CYS A 176 0.14 -2.60 10.46
N MET A 177 0.12 -2.37 9.15
CA MET A 177 -0.74 -1.37 8.51
C MET A 177 -1.93 -2.05 7.82
N THR A 178 -3.02 -1.30 7.69
CA THR A 178 -4.14 -1.72 6.84
C THR A 178 -3.80 -1.55 5.36
N GLN A 179 -4.52 -2.26 4.49
CA GLN A 179 -4.46 -2.04 3.04
C GLN A 179 -4.76 -0.58 2.67
N LEU A 180 -5.69 0.08 3.39
CA LEU A 180 -5.99 1.52 3.22
C LEU A 180 -4.74 2.37 3.46
N SER A 181 -4.01 2.10 4.55
CA SER A 181 -2.78 2.81 4.89
C SER A 181 -1.69 2.60 3.82
N ALA A 182 -1.53 1.37 3.33
CA ALA A 182 -0.58 1.07 2.25
C ALA A 182 -0.95 1.76 0.91
N LYS A 183 -2.24 1.84 0.58
CA LYS A 183 -2.74 2.63 -0.57
C LYS A 183 -2.51 4.13 -0.38
N MET A 184 -2.72 4.67 0.82
CA MET A 184 -2.45 6.08 1.15
C MET A 184 -0.95 6.39 1.05
N TYR A 185 -0.07 5.49 1.50
CA TYR A 185 1.37 5.62 1.32
C TYR A 185 1.75 5.68 -0.16
N CYS A 186 1.19 4.81 -1.00
CA CYS A 186 1.42 4.86 -2.46
C CYS A 186 1.00 6.21 -3.07
N MET A 187 -0.11 6.78 -2.59
CA MET A 187 -0.58 8.11 -2.99
C MET A 187 0.40 9.21 -2.53
N TRP A 188 0.88 9.15 -1.28
CA TRP A 188 1.92 10.06 -0.77
C TRP A 188 3.23 9.95 -1.55
N LEU A 189 3.69 8.73 -1.83
CA LEU A 189 4.91 8.48 -2.59
C LEU A 189 4.79 9.09 -3.99
N SER A 190 3.60 9.04 -4.57
CA SER A 190 3.33 9.67 -5.87
C SER A 190 3.35 11.19 -5.80
N ALA A 191 2.77 11.79 -4.75
CA ALA A 191 2.87 13.22 -4.49
C ALA A 191 4.31 13.68 -4.31
N ARG A 192 5.11 12.88 -3.59
CA ARG A 192 6.50 13.15 -3.23
C ARG A 192 7.45 13.05 -4.43
N THR A 193 7.21 12.11 -5.35
CA THR A 193 8.15 11.80 -6.44
C THR A 193 7.69 12.25 -7.81
N GLY A 194 6.43 12.64 -7.96
CA GLY A 194 5.83 12.96 -9.26
C GLY A 194 5.65 11.75 -10.18
N LYS A 195 5.77 10.52 -9.67
CA LYS A 195 5.53 9.28 -10.43
C LYS A 195 4.34 8.54 -9.84
N PHE A 196 3.54 7.88 -10.68
CA PHE A 196 2.36 7.15 -10.21
C PHE A 196 2.74 5.79 -9.60
N TYR A 197 2.60 5.66 -8.29
CA TYR A 197 2.79 4.42 -7.52
C TYR A 197 1.47 3.89 -6.96
N ARG A 198 1.38 2.56 -6.82
CA ARG A 198 0.24 1.85 -6.23
C ARG A 198 0.68 0.50 -5.66
N LEU A 199 -0.22 -0.16 -4.94
CA LEU A 199 -0.08 -1.58 -4.64
C LEU A 199 -0.16 -2.43 -5.93
N PRO A 200 0.50 -3.59 -5.98
CA PRO A 200 0.30 -4.56 -7.06
C PRO A 200 -1.14 -5.11 -7.06
N THR A 201 -1.64 -5.52 -8.21
CA THR A 201 -2.76 -6.48 -8.23
C THR A 201 -2.25 -7.85 -7.81
N GLU A 202 -3.16 -8.75 -7.42
CA GLU A 202 -2.81 -10.13 -7.11
C GLU A 202 -2.07 -10.80 -8.28
N ALA A 203 -2.57 -10.60 -9.50
CA ALA A 203 -1.98 -11.16 -10.70
C ALA A 203 -0.58 -10.61 -11.00
N GLU A 204 -0.35 -9.30 -10.80
CA GLU A 204 0.97 -8.70 -10.94
C GLU A 204 1.96 -9.24 -9.92
N TRP A 205 1.53 -9.37 -8.67
CA TRP A 205 2.36 -9.90 -7.60
C TRP A 205 2.80 -11.33 -7.91
N GLU A 206 1.86 -12.19 -8.30
CA GLU A 206 2.16 -13.59 -8.58
C GLU A 206 2.99 -13.76 -9.85
N TYR A 207 2.71 -12.98 -10.91
CA TYR A 207 3.52 -12.96 -12.12
C TYR A 207 4.98 -12.61 -11.80
N ALA A 208 5.18 -11.57 -10.99
CA ALA A 208 6.49 -11.14 -10.55
C ALA A 208 7.17 -12.16 -9.64
N CYS A 209 6.43 -12.83 -8.75
CA CYS A 209 6.94 -13.88 -7.88
C CYS A 209 7.43 -15.07 -8.71
N LYS A 210 6.58 -15.62 -9.59
CA LYS A 210 6.91 -16.77 -10.45
C LYS A 210 8.06 -16.46 -11.41
N ALA A 211 8.24 -15.20 -11.83
CA ALA A 211 9.41 -14.76 -12.57
C ALA A 211 9.75 -15.62 -13.81
N GLY A 212 8.71 -16.09 -14.50
CA GLY A 212 8.81 -16.94 -15.69
C GLY A 212 8.82 -18.45 -15.44
N THR A 213 8.81 -18.90 -14.18
CA THR A 213 8.66 -20.33 -13.84
C THR A 213 7.19 -20.74 -13.75
N SER A 214 6.92 -22.05 -13.86
CA SER A 214 5.62 -22.68 -13.60
C SER A 214 5.61 -23.53 -12.33
N THR A 215 6.70 -23.49 -11.56
CA THR A 215 6.93 -24.29 -10.37
C THR A 215 6.23 -23.70 -9.14
N ALA A 216 6.20 -24.46 -8.04
CA ALA A 216 5.63 -24.05 -6.76
C ALA A 216 6.34 -22.81 -6.20
N TYR A 217 7.66 -22.74 -6.35
CA TYR A 217 8.48 -21.58 -6.00
C TYR A 217 9.24 -21.07 -7.22
N SER A 218 9.71 -19.81 -7.20
CA SER A 218 10.51 -19.25 -8.30
C SER A 218 11.89 -19.91 -8.47
N PHE A 219 12.33 -20.68 -7.48
CA PHE A 219 13.59 -21.45 -7.49
C PHE A 219 13.40 -22.94 -7.80
N GLY A 220 12.16 -23.41 -8.06
CA GLY A 220 11.85 -24.81 -8.37
C GLY A 220 10.73 -25.37 -7.48
N ASP A 221 10.53 -26.70 -7.53
CA ASP A 221 9.54 -27.41 -6.69
C ASP A 221 10.15 -28.01 -5.42
N ASP A 222 11.49 -28.05 -5.31
CA ASP A 222 12.18 -28.62 -4.16
C ASP A 222 12.24 -27.61 -3.00
N VAL A 223 11.45 -27.90 -1.95
CA VAL A 223 11.40 -27.12 -0.72
C VAL A 223 12.75 -26.99 -0.01
N SER A 224 13.70 -27.88 -0.26
CA SER A 224 15.04 -27.78 0.35
C SER A 224 15.77 -26.48 0.00
N GLY A 225 15.38 -25.82 -1.10
CA GLY A 225 15.85 -24.51 -1.51
C GLY A 225 15.23 -23.32 -0.76
N LEU A 226 14.13 -23.53 -0.02
CA LEU A 226 13.36 -22.43 0.60
C LEU A 226 14.21 -21.54 1.50
N SER A 227 15.04 -22.15 2.35
CA SER A 227 15.89 -21.43 3.30
C SER A 227 16.94 -20.52 2.64
N ASP A 228 17.27 -20.72 1.36
CA ASP A 228 18.14 -19.83 0.59
C ASP A 228 17.41 -18.59 0.05
N HIS A 229 16.08 -18.68 -0.09
CA HIS A 229 15.23 -17.70 -0.75
C HIS A 229 14.23 -17.01 0.19
N SER A 230 14.12 -17.48 1.44
CA SER A 230 13.07 -17.07 2.35
C SER A 230 13.52 -16.95 3.81
N TRP A 231 12.91 -15.99 4.51
CA TRP A 231 12.74 -16.01 5.96
C TRP A 231 11.40 -16.65 6.31
N HIS A 232 11.44 -17.75 7.06
CA HIS A 232 10.28 -18.59 7.43
C HIS A 232 10.43 -19.09 8.88
N MET A 233 9.43 -19.79 9.42
CA MET A 233 9.36 -20.16 10.85
C MET A 233 10.65 -20.82 11.38
N ASP A 234 11.31 -21.68 10.59
CA ASP A 234 12.50 -22.43 11.05
C ASP A 234 13.79 -21.60 11.08
N ASN A 235 13.88 -20.50 10.34
CA ASN A 235 15.12 -19.73 10.18
C ASN A 235 15.02 -18.25 10.57
N SER A 236 13.80 -17.74 10.80
CA SER A 236 13.52 -16.34 11.09
C SER A 236 13.85 -15.95 12.53
N LYS A 237 13.95 -16.93 13.44
CA LYS A 237 14.11 -16.72 14.89
C LYS A 237 12.93 -15.94 15.50
N PHE A 238 11.72 -16.23 15.04
CA PHE A 238 10.47 -15.64 15.53
C PHE A 238 10.37 -14.12 15.31
N GLN A 239 10.92 -13.62 14.19
CA GLN A 239 10.84 -12.22 13.80
C GLN A 239 11.03 -12.06 12.30
N TYR A 240 10.45 -11.01 11.72
CA TYR A 240 10.84 -10.56 10.38
C TYR A 240 12.30 -10.10 10.38
N GLN A 241 12.91 -10.07 9.21
CA GLN A 241 14.33 -9.82 9.01
C GLN A 241 14.54 -8.64 8.07
N LYS A 242 15.78 -8.15 8.00
CA LYS A 242 16.14 -7.11 7.03
C LYS A 242 15.83 -7.60 5.61
N VAL A 243 15.32 -6.69 4.79
CA VAL A 243 15.02 -6.98 3.39
C VAL A 243 16.29 -7.31 2.62
N GLY A 244 16.15 -8.13 1.58
CA GLY A 244 17.21 -8.43 0.62
C GLY A 244 18.33 -9.33 1.14
N GLN A 245 18.13 -10.02 2.27
CA GLN A 245 19.16 -10.89 2.87
C GLN A 245 19.16 -12.32 2.30
N LYS A 246 18.11 -12.70 1.56
CA LYS A 246 17.99 -13.99 0.86
C LYS A 246 18.19 -13.83 -0.64
N LYS A 247 18.39 -14.94 -1.34
CA LYS A 247 18.59 -14.94 -2.80
C LYS A 247 17.33 -14.41 -3.50
N PRO A 248 17.47 -13.50 -4.49
CA PRO A 248 16.33 -13.02 -5.25
C PRO A 248 15.79 -14.11 -6.19
N ASN A 249 14.59 -13.87 -6.70
CA ASN A 249 14.03 -14.64 -7.82
C ASN A 249 14.72 -14.24 -9.16
N PRO A 250 14.42 -14.92 -10.29
CA PRO A 250 15.02 -14.62 -11.60
C PRO A 250 14.86 -13.17 -12.11
N LEU A 251 13.88 -12.41 -11.60
CA LEU A 251 13.71 -10.98 -11.93
C LEU A 251 14.55 -10.05 -11.06
N GLY A 252 15.29 -10.59 -10.08
CA GLY A 252 16.07 -9.81 -9.11
C GLY A 252 15.22 -9.23 -7.97
N LEU A 253 13.98 -9.67 -7.82
CA LEU A 253 13.11 -9.31 -6.70
C LEU A 253 13.45 -10.19 -5.50
N HIS A 254 13.59 -9.57 -4.34
CA HIS A 254 13.90 -10.27 -3.09
C HIS A 254 12.63 -10.48 -2.27
N ASP A 255 12.72 -11.46 -1.38
CA ASP A 255 11.74 -11.75 -0.33
C ASP A 255 10.33 -12.08 -0.87
N MET A 256 10.21 -12.48 -2.15
CA MET A 256 8.95 -12.89 -2.79
C MET A 256 8.38 -14.22 -2.26
N HIS A 257 9.05 -14.86 -1.30
CA HIS A 257 8.72 -16.17 -0.76
C HIS A 257 8.83 -16.18 0.77
N GLY A 258 8.58 -15.08 1.48
CA GLY A 258 8.57 -15.05 2.95
C GLY A 258 8.94 -13.69 3.49
N ASN A 259 9.51 -13.66 4.70
CA ASN A 259 9.74 -12.45 5.49
C ASN A 259 8.42 -11.85 5.99
N VAL A 260 7.63 -11.23 5.12
CA VAL A 260 6.29 -10.73 5.46
C VAL A 260 5.32 -10.99 4.31
N TRP A 261 4.07 -11.29 4.66
CA TRP A 261 2.96 -11.23 3.74
C TRP A 261 2.80 -9.81 3.20
N GLU A 262 2.38 -9.67 1.95
CA GLU A 262 2.31 -8.37 1.29
C GLU A 262 0.91 -8.04 0.79
N TRP A 263 0.43 -6.85 1.12
CA TRP A 263 -0.82 -6.32 0.58
C TRP A 263 -0.80 -6.21 -0.95
N VAL A 264 -1.84 -6.77 -1.57
CA VAL A 264 -2.23 -6.48 -2.97
C VAL A 264 -3.53 -5.67 -2.99
N LEU A 265 -3.98 -5.18 -4.15
CA LEU A 265 -5.20 -4.38 -4.28
C LEU A 265 -6.49 -5.18 -4.07
N ASP A 266 -6.47 -6.45 -4.42
CA ASP A 266 -7.65 -7.27 -4.64
C ASP A 266 -8.43 -7.63 -3.35
N GLN A 267 -9.76 -7.72 -3.48
CA GLN A 267 -10.63 -8.39 -2.51
C GLN A 267 -10.36 -9.90 -2.57
N PHE A 268 -10.29 -10.54 -1.40
CA PHE A 268 -10.20 -11.99 -1.33
C PHE A 268 -11.52 -12.63 -1.77
N VAL A 269 -11.40 -13.49 -2.78
CA VAL A 269 -12.46 -14.38 -3.26
C VAL A 269 -11.94 -15.80 -3.09
N PRO A 270 -12.64 -16.67 -2.35
CA PRO A 270 -12.28 -18.07 -2.21
C PRO A 270 -12.10 -18.77 -3.56
N PRO A 271 -11.22 -19.78 -3.65
CA PRO A 271 -11.07 -20.55 -4.88
C PRO A 271 -12.41 -21.18 -5.30
N SER A 272 -12.58 -21.29 -6.62
CA SER A 272 -13.72 -21.94 -7.27
C SER A 272 -13.29 -23.33 -7.74
N ASP A 273 -14.22 -24.28 -7.75
CA ASP A 273 -14.01 -25.63 -8.31
C ASP A 273 -13.74 -25.61 -9.82
N GLU A 274 -14.07 -24.49 -10.49
CA GLU A 274 -13.82 -24.29 -11.91
C GLU A 274 -12.93 -23.07 -12.15
N ALA A 275 -11.89 -23.25 -12.98
CA ALA A 275 -11.04 -22.17 -13.47
C ALA A 275 -11.66 -21.49 -14.71
N PRO A 276 -11.52 -20.16 -14.87
CA PRO A 276 -11.92 -19.48 -16.08
C PRO A 276 -11.21 -20.04 -17.32
N THR A 277 -11.97 -20.28 -18.39
CA THR A 277 -11.44 -20.82 -19.66
C THR A 277 -10.80 -19.74 -20.52
N GLU A 278 -11.29 -18.51 -20.43
CA GLU A 278 -10.78 -17.36 -21.16
C GLU A 278 -9.52 -16.77 -20.50
N THR A 279 -8.65 -16.18 -21.32
CA THR A 279 -7.50 -15.44 -20.79
C THR A 279 -7.96 -14.12 -20.21
N GLN A 280 -7.73 -13.93 -18.91
CA GLN A 280 -8.03 -12.68 -18.23
C GLN A 280 -6.88 -11.68 -18.45
N VAL A 281 -7.18 -10.44 -18.78
CA VAL A 281 -6.18 -9.39 -19.01
C VAL A 281 -6.22 -8.40 -17.85
N ASP A 282 -5.09 -8.23 -17.16
CA ASP A 282 -4.92 -7.38 -15.99
C ASP A 282 -6.11 -7.50 -14.99
N PRO A 283 -6.44 -8.72 -14.52
CA PRO A 283 -7.58 -8.92 -13.64
C PRO A 283 -7.36 -8.17 -12.32
N LEU A 284 -8.44 -7.55 -11.85
CA LEU A 284 -8.51 -6.84 -10.57
C LEU A 284 -9.90 -7.04 -9.98
N VAL A 285 -9.98 -7.66 -8.81
CA VAL A 285 -11.21 -7.79 -8.04
C VAL A 285 -11.32 -6.63 -7.06
N LEU A 286 -12.14 -5.64 -7.39
CA LEU A 286 -12.29 -4.47 -6.55
C LEU A 286 -12.95 -4.81 -5.20
N PRO A 287 -12.35 -4.36 -4.09
CA PRO A 287 -12.99 -4.22 -2.79
C PRO A 287 -14.45 -3.75 -2.79
N ASN A 288 -15.34 -4.50 -2.12
CA ASN A 288 -16.72 -4.05 -1.83
C ASN A 288 -17.16 -4.23 -0.37
N THR A 289 -16.43 -5.02 0.42
CA THR A 289 -16.54 -5.11 1.89
C THR A 289 -15.26 -4.60 2.53
N LEU A 290 -15.14 -4.54 3.86
CA LEU A 290 -13.86 -4.20 4.52
C LEU A 290 -12.88 -5.39 4.49
N TYR A 291 -13.40 -6.59 4.68
CA TYR A 291 -12.67 -7.86 4.75
C TYR A 291 -13.41 -8.96 3.98
N PRO A 292 -12.72 -10.01 3.52
CA PRO A 292 -11.26 -10.21 3.53
C PRO A 292 -10.54 -9.56 2.33
N ARG A 293 -9.35 -9.00 2.55
CA ARG A 293 -8.42 -8.47 1.54
C ARG A 293 -7.27 -9.43 1.33
N ILE A 294 -6.70 -9.51 0.12
CA ILE A 294 -5.64 -10.48 -0.15
C ILE A 294 -4.28 -9.95 0.33
N VAL A 295 -3.51 -10.86 0.93
CA VAL A 295 -2.06 -10.75 1.03
C VAL A 295 -1.38 -11.94 0.33
N LYS A 296 -0.15 -11.74 -0.14
CA LYS A 296 0.64 -12.73 -0.88
C LYS A 296 2.05 -12.92 -0.29
N GLY A 297 2.63 -14.11 -0.43
CA GLY A 297 4.07 -14.37 -0.24
C GLY A 297 4.55 -15.15 0.99
N GLY A 298 3.71 -15.40 2.00
CA GLY A 298 4.16 -16.03 3.24
C GLY A 298 4.92 -15.08 4.15
N SER A 299 5.17 -15.48 5.40
CA SER A 299 5.89 -14.65 6.37
C SER A 299 6.94 -15.40 7.18
N TRP A 300 7.62 -14.66 8.04
CA TRP A 300 8.60 -15.19 8.97
C TRP A 300 8.05 -16.26 9.93
N ASP A 301 6.73 -16.38 10.10
CA ASP A 301 6.07 -17.31 11.04
C ASP A 301 5.23 -18.38 10.34
N ASP A 302 5.38 -18.56 9.02
CA ASP A 302 4.64 -19.58 8.28
C ASP A 302 5.51 -20.78 7.88
N ASP A 303 4.82 -21.86 7.51
CA ASP A 303 5.39 -23.07 6.93
C ASP A 303 5.65 -22.94 5.42
N GLU A 304 6.29 -23.93 4.82
CA GLU A 304 6.66 -23.91 3.40
C GLU A 304 5.49 -23.74 2.43
N ILE A 305 4.28 -24.22 2.77
CA ILE A 305 3.13 -24.20 1.85
C ILE A 305 2.70 -22.75 1.61
N MET A 306 2.74 -21.93 2.66
CA MET A 306 2.40 -20.50 2.59
C MET A 306 3.42 -19.67 1.81
N HIS A 307 4.60 -20.23 1.51
CA HIS A 307 5.68 -19.54 0.82
C HIS A 307 5.67 -19.82 -0.69
N ARG A 308 4.75 -20.66 -1.18
CA ARG A 308 4.58 -20.94 -2.61
C ARG A 308 4.17 -19.67 -3.35
N SER A 309 4.54 -19.55 -4.63
CA SER A 309 4.20 -18.37 -5.45
C SER A 309 2.69 -18.12 -5.52
N SER A 310 1.90 -19.19 -5.50
CA SER A 310 0.43 -19.13 -5.64
C SER A 310 -0.29 -18.97 -4.29
N ALA A 311 0.43 -19.09 -3.17
CA ALA A 311 -0.13 -18.97 -1.83
C ALA A 311 -0.77 -17.58 -1.61
N ARG A 312 -1.90 -17.56 -0.92
CA ARG A 312 -2.70 -16.36 -0.68
C ARG A 312 -3.48 -16.50 0.62
N MET A 313 -3.66 -15.39 1.32
CA MET A 313 -4.41 -15.35 2.57
C MET A 313 -5.38 -14.17 2.55
N GLY A 314 -6.58 -14.39 3.07
CA GLY A 314 -7.57 -13.34 3.29
C GLY A 314 -7.37 -12.69 4.65
N SER A 315 -7.36 -11.37 4.71
CA SER A 315 -7.26 -10.64 5.97
C SER A 315 -8.49 -10.80 6.84
N GLU A 316 -8.30 -10.87 8.15
CA GLU A 316 -9.39 -11.08 9.11
C GLU A 316 -9.63 -9.85 10.00
N ASP A 317 -10.78 -9.81 10.65
CA ASP A 317 -11.18 -8.72 11.52
C ASP A 317 -10.37 -8.67 12.83
N TRP A 318 -9.95 -9.84 13.35
CA TRP A 318 -9.11 -9.95 14.55
C TRP A 318 -7.69 -9.40 14.37
N TRP A 319 -7.25 -9.08 13.14
CA TRP A 319 -5.93 -8.49 12.86
C TRP A 319 -5.67 -7.13 13.53
N LYS A 320 -6.66 -6.56 14.23
CA LYS A 320 -6.54 -5.35 15.05
C LYS A 320 -7.24 -5.49 16.41
N GLU A 321 -7.52 -6.71 16.86
CA GLU A 321 -8.24 -6.98 18.12
C GLU A 321 -7.55 -6.32 19.32
N GLN A 322 -6.21 -6.28 19.35
CA GLN A 322 -5.46 -5.65 20.43
C GLN A 322 -5.48 -4.12 20.43
N ASP A 323 -5.99 -3.46 19.38
CA ASP A 323 -6.11 -2.00 19.36
C ASP A 323 -7.09 -1.51 20.44
N PRO A 324 -6.61 -0.81 21.49
CA PRO A 324 -7.46 -0.39 22.60
C PRO A 324 -8.33 0.83 22.26
N GLN A 325 -8.19 1.40 21.06
CA GLN A 325 -8.91 2.60 20.66
C GLN A 325 -10.39 2.32 20.33
N LEU A 326 -11.26 3.29 20.64
CA LEU A 326 -12.69 3.25 20.31
C LEU A 326 -13.09 4.52 19.54
N PRO A 327 -13.43 4.43 18.24
CA PRO A 327 -13.32 3.25 17.37
C PRO A 327 -11.85 2.84 17.15
N GLN A 328 -11.64 1.57 16.83
CA GLN A 328 -10.33 1.04 16.42
C GLN A 328 -9.80 1.80 15.20
N SER A 329 -8.48 1.88 15.09
CA SER A 329 -7.78 2.58 14.03
C SER A 329 -8.11 1.99 12.66
N VAL A 330 -8.31 2.89 11.68
CA VAL A 330 -8.40 2.52 10.26
C VAL A 330 -7.01 2.33 9.63
N TRP A 331 -5.95 2.66 10.38
CA TRP A 331 -4.57 2.69 9.89
C TRP A 331 -3.77 1.43 10.25
N TYR A 332 -4.12 0.79 11.36
CA TYR A 332 -3.29 -0.25 11.96
C TYR A 332 -3.98 -1.60 12.05
N HIS A 333 -3.20 -2.65 11.81
CA HIS A 333 -3.51 -4.04 12.13
C HIS A 333 -2.48 -4.54 13.14
N THR A 334 -2.74 -4.22 14.41
CA THR A 334 -1.82 -4.45 15.52
C THR A 334 -1.53 -5.91 15.83
N ASP A 335 -2.30 -6.83 15.26
CA ASP A 335 -2.14 -8.27 15.42
C ASP A 335 -1.57 -8.92 14.15
N ALA A 336 -1.50 -8.18 13.04
CA ALA A 336 -0.88 -8.63 11.79
C ALA A 336 0.61 -8.26 11.76
N LEU A 337 1.40 -8.83 12.70
CA LEU A 337 2.85 -8.59 12.82
C LEU A 337 3.69 -9.14 11.65
N PHE A 338 3.01 -9.77 10.70
CA PHE A 338 3.57 -10.49 9.58
C PHE A 338 3.15 -9.88 8.24
N VAL A 339 2.41 -8.76 8.23
CA VAL A 339 1.88 -8.15 7.00
C VAL A 339 2.49 -6.78 6.74
N GLY A 340 3.22 -6.67 5.63
CA GLY A 340 3.72 -5.45 5.02
C GLY A 340 3.17 -5.25 3.61
N PHE A 341 3.98 -4.63 2.74
CA PHE A 341 3.64 -4.44 1.32
C PHE A 341 4.86 -4.03 0.50
N ARG A 342 4.72 -4.10 -0.82
CA ARG A 342 5.63 -3.45 -1.78
C ARG A 342 4.87 -2.58 -2.76
N VAL A 343 5.58 -1.67 -3.41
CA VAL A 343 4.99 -0.75 -4.40
C VAL A 343 5.25 -1.21 -5.83
N VAL A 344 4.32 -0.88 -6.72
CA VAL A 344 4.51 -0.97 -8.16
C VAL A 344 4.26 0.37 -8.83
N ARG A 345 4.79 0.51 -10.04
CA ARG A 345 4.51 1.59 -10.96
C ARG A 345 4.08 0.98 -12.29
N PRO A 346 2.85 1.16 -12.78
CA PRO A 346 2.47 0.65 -14.08
C PRO A 346 3.19 1.41 -15.19
N ARG A 347 3.47 0.74 -16.32
CA ARG A 347 3.98 1.41 -17.52
C ARG A 347 2.92 2.29 -18.16
N GLU A 348 1.67 1.85 -18.12
CA GLU A 348 0.50 2.62 -18.54
C GLU A 348 -0.09 3.34 -17.34
N ILE A 349 0.00 4.67 -17.32
CA ILE A 349 -0.63 5.48 -16.28
C ILE A 349 -2.15 5.38 -16.47
N PRO A 350 -2.92 5.03 -15.42
CA PRO A 350 -4.37 4.90 -15.53
C PRO A 350 -5.02 6.25 -15.81
N SER A 351 -6.24 6.21 -16.33
CA SER A 351 -7.03 7.42 -16.49
C SER A 351 -7.49 7.98 -15.14
N ILE A 352 -7.82 9.28 -15.11
CA ILE A 352 -8.34 9.95 -13.91
C ILE A 352 -9.60 9.28 -13.36
N ASP A 353 -10.42 8.68 -14.22
CA ASP A 353 -11.66 7.99 -13.81
C ASP A 353 -11.38 6.63 -13.15
N GLU A 354 -10.17 6.11 -13.31
CA GLU A 354 -9.75 4.81 -12.78
C GLU A 354 -8.85 4.94 -11.55
N ILE A 355 -8.42 6.14 -11.20
CA ILE A 355 -7.41 6.35 -10.15
C ILE A 355 -7.86 5.80 -8.80
N GLU A 356 -9.17 5.86 -8.50
CA GLU A 356 -9.76 5.35 -7.26
C GLU A 356 -9.85 3.82 -7.20
N LYS A 357 -9.57 3.11 -8.31
CA LYS A 357 -9.34 1.66 -8.28
C LYS A 357 -8.01 1.33 -7.58
N PHE A 358 -7.04 2.24 -7.64
CA PHE A 358 -5.64 2.01 -7.24
C PHE A 358 -5.26 2.78 -5.97
N TRP A 359 -5.72 4.02 -5.85
CA TRP A 359 -5.61 4.82 -4.62
C TRP A 359 -6.89 4.73 -3.79
N PRO A 360 -6.88 5.18 -2.52
CA PRO A 360 -8.08 5.18 -1.69
C PRO A 360 -9.16 6.06 -2.31
N SER A 361 -10.35 5.52 -2.51
CA SER A 361 -11.48 6.27 -3.05
C SER A 361 -11.84 7.47 -2.18
N GLU A 362 -12.53 8.45 -2.77
CA GLU A 362 -13.01 9.61 -2.01
C GLU A 362 -13.94 9.17 -0.87
N ALA A 363 -14.70 8.08 -1.06
CA ALA A 363 -15.55 7.49 -0.04
C ALA A 363 -14.73 6.89 1.13
N GLU A 364 -13.65 6.16 0.83
CA GLU A 364 -12.74 5.63 1.85
C GLU A 364 -12.09 6.75 2.66
N ILE A 365 -11.60 7.81 1.99
CA ILE A 365 -10.97 8.95 2.66
C ILE A 365 -11.97 9.69 3.57
N LYS A 366 -13.22 9.89 3.10
CA LYS A 366 -14.27 10.51 3.92
C LYS A 366 -14.72 9.66 5.10
N ALA A 367 -14.55 8.34 5.02
CA ALA A 367 -14.88 7.42 6.09
C ALA A 367 -13.80 7.39 7.19
N ILE A 368 -12.62 7.97 6.96
CA ILE A 368 -11.58 8.12 7.98
C ILE A 368 -12.14 9.00 9.11
N PRO A 369 -12.18 8.50 10.37
CA PRO A 369 -12.66 9.29 11.48
C PRO A 369 -11.85 10.58 11.63
N THR A 370 -12.54 11.71 11.59
CA THR A 370 -11.95 12.99 12.03
C THR A 370 -11.78 12.92 13.54
N ARG A 371 -10.55 13.10 14.03
CA ARG A 371 -10.26 13.18 15.46
C ARG A 371 -9.84 14.59 15.82
#